data_AF-A0A966MUZ4-F1
#
_entry.id   AF-A0A966MUZ4-F1
#
_cell.length_a   1.000
_cell.length_b   1.000
_cell.length_c   1.000
_cell.angle_alpha   90.00
_cell.angle_beta   90.00
_cell.angle_gamma   90.00
#
_symmetry.space_group_name_H-M   'P 1'
#
loop_
_entity.id
_entity.type
_entity.pdbx_description
1 polymer ?
#
loop_
_entity_poly.entity_id
_entity_poly.type
_entity_poly.pdbx_seq_one_letter_code
_entity_poly.pdbx_strand_id
1 'polypeptide(L)'
;MNIDASCTVANGDVTCTRTTNGLTAVTIYTIKNAAGVSQSKVDSLTTNSVRTRTTVTGTTTRGRDGGSVSATVSVTSDRTVTGLAPSSTQRTVNGTSRGSENSSGTNRDGQAFTAVRLSADTTTNLVVPVSSTTTAPPIPKSGKVIRYMKVTSTVAGSTATTKERREVIEYDGSATAKVTITENGTTKSCTMSLPGGRPNCG
;
A
#
# COMPACT_ATOMS: atom_id res chain seq x y z
N MET A 1 8.94 -10.49 -4.13
CA MET A 1 7.84 -11.44 -3.85
C MET A 1 8.44 -12.51 -2.97
N ASN A 2 7.82 -12.83 -1.83
CA ASN A 2 8.40 -13.74 -0.85
C ASN A 2 7.59 -15.05 -0.85
N ILE A 3 7.74 -15.83 -1.93
CA ILE A 3 7.26 -17.21 -2.00
C ILE A 3 8.42 -18.09 -1.54
N ASP A 4 8.20 -18.90 -0.52
CA ASP A 4 9.17 -19.88 -0.01
C ASP A 4 8.45 -21.20 0.30
N ALA A 5 9.17 -22.15 0.89
CA ALA A 5 8.67 -23.50 1.17
C ALA A 5 7.46 -23.54 2.13
N SER A 6 7.14 -22.45 2.83
CA SER A 6 5.96 -22.37 3.70
C SER A 6 4.66 -22.08 2.96
N CYS A 7 4.73 -21.74 1.67
CA CYS A 7 3.55 -21.42 0.87
C CYS A 7 2.88 -22.68 0.32
N THR A 8 1.56 -22.69 0.25
CA THR A 8 0.76 -23.77 -0.33
C THR A 8 0.20 -23.37 -1.70
N VAL A 9 0.02 -24.36 -2.59
CA VAL A 9 -0.58 -24.14 -3.91
C VAL A 9 -1.94 -24.84 -3.95
N ALA A 10 -2.99 -24.10 -4.24
CA ALA A 10 -4.35 -24.63 -4.37
C ALA A 10 -5.15 -23.80 -5.38
N ASN A 11 -5.92 -24.45 -6.24
CA ASN A 11 -6.79 -23.79 -7.25
C ASN A 11 -6.05 -22.78 -8.15
N GLY A 12 -4.75 -23.00 -8.41
CA GLY A 12 -3.92 -22.10 -9.21
C GLY A 12 -3.43 -20.83 -8.47
N ASP A 13 -3.72 -20.71 -7.17
CA ASP A 13 -3.20 -19.67 -6.29
C ASP A 13 -2.08 -20.21 -5.40
N VAL A 14 -1.12 -19.34 -5.08
CA VAL A 14 -0.05 -19.59 -4.10
C VAL A 14 -0.38 -18.80 -2.84
N THR A 15 -0.63 -19.48 -1.73
CA THR A 15 -0.97 -18.87 -0.44
C THR A 15 0.19 -18.99 0.53
N CYS A 16 0.67 -17.86 1.03
CA CYS A 16 1.74 -17.77 2.01
C CYS A 16 1.21 -17.14 3.30
N THR A 17 1.38 -17.82 4.44
CA THR A 17 1.00 -17.31 5.76
C THR A 17 2.25 -17.10 6.59
N ARG A 18 2.39 -15.91 7.19
CA ARG A 18 3.51 -15.59 8.08
C ARG A 18 3.00 -14.88 9.32
N THR A 19 3.47 -15.31 10.48
CA THR A 19 3.17 -14.63 11.75
C THR A 19 4.46 -14.12 12.37
N THR A 20 4.48 -12.87 12.80
CA THR A 20 5.64 -12.25 13.46
C THR A 20 5.14 -11.18 14.42
N ASN A 21 5.61 -11.24 15.68
CA ASN A 21 5.25 -10.27 16.74
C ASN A 21 3.73 -10.08 16.91
N GLY A 22 2.96 -11.18 16.86
CA GLY A 22 1.50 -11.16 17.04
C GLY A 22 0.68 -10.68 15.84
N LEU A 23 1.34 -10.30 14.73
CA LEU A 23 0.68 -10.00 13.46
C LEU A 23 0.79 -11.19 12.51
N THR A 24 -0.34 -11.58 11.93
CA THR A 24 -0.42 -12.63 10.91
C THR A 24 -0.74 -12.00 9.56
N ALA A 25 0.14 -12.20 8.60
CA ALA A 25 -0.05 -11.82 7.21
C ALA A 25 -0.36 -13.06 6.37
N VAL A 26 -1.51 -13.07 5.70
CA VAL A 26 -1.85 -14.04 4.66
C VAL A 26 -1.71 -13.34 3.32
N THR A 27 -0.90 -13.88 2.42
CA THR A 27 -0.73 -13.35 1.07
C THR A 27 -1.03 -14.41 0.04
N ILE A 28 -1.96 -14.12 -0.86
CA ILE A 28 -2.39 -14.98 -1.96
C ILE A 28 -1.89 -14.37 -3.26
N TYR A 29 -1.14 -15.15 -4.03
CA TYR A 29 -0.66 -14.79 -5.35
C TYR A 29 -1.41 -15.60 -6.42
N THR A 30 -2.03 -14.89 -7.36
CA THR A 30 -2.51 -15.48 -8.62
C THR A 30 -1.53 -15.07 -9.71
N ILE A 31 -0.77 -16.03 -10.24
CA ILE A 31 0.29 -15.79 -11.23
C ILE A 31 -0.19 -16.38 -12.55
N LYS A 32 -0.18 -15.61 -13.64
CA LYS A 32 -0.64 -16.08 -14.94
C LYS A 32 0.33 -15.71 -16.05
N ASN A 33 0.45 -16.60 -17.03
CA ASN A 33 1.13 -16.30 -18.29
C ASN A 33 0.26 -15.43 -19.22
N ALA A 34 0.79 -15.10 -20.41
CA ALA A 34 0.06 -14.30 -21.40
C ALA A 34 -1.23 -14.96 -21.91
N ALA A 35 -1.28 -16.30 -21.92
CA ALA A 35 -2.47 -17.08 -22.28
C ALA A 35 -3.49 -17.21 -21.12
N GLY A 36 -3.23 -16.61 -19.95
CA GLY A 36 -4.11 -16.67 -18.79
C GLY A 36 -4.01 -17.97 -17.98
N VAL A 37 -3.05 -18.85 -18.29
CA VAL A 37 -2.80 -20.10 -17.57
C VAL A 37 -2.08 -19.80 -16.26
N SER A 38 -2.61 -20.36 -15.16
CA SER A 38 -2.04 -20.19 -13.83
C SER A 38 -0.65 -20.84 -13.69
N GLN A 39 0.21 -20.20 -12.91
CA GLN A 39 1.57 -20.66 -12.61
C GLN A 39 1.74 -20.75 -11.09
N SER A 40 2.45 -21.76 -10.60
CA SER A 40 2.76 -21.93 -9.18
C SER A 40 3.96 -21.11 -8.70
N LYS A 41 4.69 -20.49 -9.63
CA LYS A 41 5.82 -19.60 -9.36
C LYS A 41 5.94 -18.57 -10.47
N VAL A 42 6.59 -17.45 -10.17
CA VAL A 42 6.98 -16.48 -11.20
C VAL A 42 8.06 -17.10 -12.07
N ASP A 43 7.88 -16.92 -13.37
CA ASP A 43 8.81 -17.32 -14.40
C ASP A 43 9.13 -16.10 -15.25
N SER A 44 10.42 -15.79 -15.38
CA SER A 44 10.88 -14.55 -16.03
C SER A 44 10.55 -14.49 -17.52
N LEU A 45 10.28 -15.63 -18.17
CA LEU A 45 10.01 -15.70 -19.61
C LEU A 45 8.51 -15.71 -19.92
N THR A 46 7.69 -16.25 -19.03
CA THR A 46 6.30 -16.59 -19.34
C THR A 46 5.28 -15.83 -18.48
N THR A 47 5.63 -15.38 -17.28
CA THR A 47 4.68 -14.67 -16.41
C THR A 47 4.30 -13.32 -17.02
N ASN A 48 3.01 -13.08 -17.19
CA ASN A 48 2.47 -11.82 -17.72
C ASN A 48 1.74 -10.99 -16.66
N SER A 49 1.11 -11.65 -15.68
CA SER A 49 0.38 -10.95 -14.62
C SER A 49 0.53 -11.61 -13.27
N VAL A 50 0.53 -10.79 -12.24
CA VAL A 50 0.50 -11.20 -10.84
C VAL A 50 -0.56 -10.38 -10.12
N ARG A 51 -1.55 -11.04 -9.54
CA ARG A 51 -2.45 -10.47 -8.53
C ARG A 51 -1.99 -10.90 -7.15
N THR A 52 -1.84 -9.94 -6.25
CA THR A 52 -1.46 -10.14 -4.86
C THR A 52 -2.59 -9.64 -3.99
N ARG A 53 -3.20 -10.56 -3.22
CA ARG A 53 -4.17 -10.24 -2.17
C ARG A 53 -3.48 -10.46 -0.83
N THR A 54 -3.50 -9.47 0.05
CA THR A 54 -2.89 -9.59 1.37
C THR A 54 -3.88 -9.20 2.44
N THR A 55 -3.95 -9.99 3.51
CA THR A 55 -4.59 -9.60 4.76
C THR A 55 -3.54 -9.59 5.86
N VAL A 56 -3.53 -8.56 6.70
CA VAL A 56 -2.71 -8.49 7.91
C VAL A 56 -3.62 -8.26 9.09
N THR A 57 -3.60 -9.19 10.04
CA THR A 57 -4.46 -9.15 11.22
C THR A 57 -3.69 -9.54 12.47
N GLY A 58 -4.02 -8.94 13.60
CA GLY A 58 -3.51 -9.36 14.90
C GLY A 58 -3.14 -8.17 15.79
N THR A 59 -2.54 -8.48 16.93
CA THR A 59 -2.15 -7.48 17.91
C THR A 59 -0.67 -7.61 18.19
N THR A 60 0.05 -6.49 18.09
CA THR A 60 1.46 -6.42 18.45
C THR A 60 1.62 -5.49 19.64
N THR A 61 2.46 -5.89 20.60
CA THR A 61 2.81 -5.06 21.75
C THR A 61 4.31 -4.82 21.73
N ARG A 62 4.71 -3.55 21.83
CA ARG A 62 6.11 -3.18 22.00
C ARG A 62 6.29 -2.52 23.35
N GLY A 63 7.27 -3.01 24.10
CA GLY A 63 7.79 -2.29 25.27
C GLY A 63 8.46 -0.99 24.84
N ARG A 64 8.32 0.04 25.66
CA ARG A 64 9.06 1.29 25.59
C ARG A 64 9.56 1.59 27.01
N ASP A 65 10.67 2.31 27.16
CA ASP A 65 11.19 2.67 28.48
C ASP A 65 10.08 3.29 29.35
N GLY A 66 9.66 2.56 30.40
CA GLY A 66 8.59 2.96 31.30
C GLY A 66 7.14 2.67 30.87
N GLY A 67 6.89 1.95 29.76
CA GLY A 67 5.52 1.64 29.32
C GLY A 67 5.39 0.59 28.21
N SER A 68 4.18 0.40 27.70
CA SER A 68 3.93 -0.44 26.52
C SER A 68 2.95 0.24 25.56
N VAL A 69 3.12 -0.03 24.27
CA VAL A 69 2.17 0.33 23.24
C VAL A 69 1.67 -0.96 22.58
N SER A 70 0.37 -1.15 22.62
CA SER A 70 -0.32 -2.23 21.92
C SER A 70 -1.01 -1.66 20.69
N ALA A 71 -0.94 -2.38 19.56
CA ALA A 71 -1.58 -2.02 18.31
C ALA A 71 -2.28 -3.24 17.72
N THR A 72 -3.59 -3.15 17.52
CA THR A 72 -4.39 -4.14 16.82
C THR A 72 -4.60 -3.69 15.39
N VAL A 73 -4.17 -4.51 14.44
CA VAL A 73 -4.17 -4.21 13.00
C VAL A 73 -5.18 -5.12 12.30
N SER A 74 -5.92 -4.55 11.35
CA SER A 74 -6.73 -5.28 10.37
C SER A 74 -6.65 -4.56 9.03
N VAL A 75 -5.89 -5.10 8.11
CA VAL A 75 -5.62 -4.50 6.80
C VAL A 75 -5.86 -5.53 5.71
N THR A 76 -6.43 -5.09 4.60
CA THR A 76 -6.60 -5.88 3.38
C THR A 76 -6.06 -5.10 2.19
N SER A 77 -5.45 -5.78 1.24
CA SER A 77 -5.05 -5.21 -0.04
C SER A 77 -5.26 -6.22 -1.17
N ASP A 78 -5.49 -5.69 -2.36
CA ASP A 78 -5.63 -6.43 -3.60
C ASP A 78 -4.98 -5.62 -4.71
N ARG A 79 -3.91 -6.13 -5.31
CA ARG A 79 -3.15 -5.43 -6.34
C ARG A 79 -2.82 -6.38 -7.47
N THR A 80 -3.15 -5.98 -8.69
CA THR A 80 -2.77 -6.66 -9.93
C THR A 80 -1.75 -5.84 -10.69
N VAL A 81 -0.68 -6.52 -11.12
CA VAL A 81 0.29 -5.99 -12.08
C VAL A 81 0.23 -6.85 -13.34
N THR A 82 0.07 -6.22 -14.50
CA THR A 82 0.10 -6.87 -15.82
C THR A 82 1.25 -6.32 -16.67
N GLY A 83 1.55 -6.98 -17.78
CA GLY A 83 2.66 -6.60 -18.66
C GLY A 83 4.02 -6.99 -18.08
N LEU A 84 4.09 -8.13 -17.40
CA LEU A 84 5.32 -8.66 -16.81
C LEU A 84 6.13 -9.52 -17.78
N ALA A 85 5.55 -9.92 -18.92
CA ALA A 85 6.24 -10.73 -19.91
C ALA A 85 7.44 -9.96 -20.52
N PRO A 86 8.52 -10.64 -20.94
CA PRO A 86 9.73 -9.99 -21.45
C PRO A 86 9.53 -9.00 -22.60
N SER A 87 8.57 -9.28 -23.47
CA SER A 87 8.25 -8.44 -24.63
C SER A 87 7.42 -7.20 -24.27
N SER A 88 6.98 -7.07 -23.03
CA SER A 88 6.16 -5.94 -22.61
C SER A 88 7.00 -4.67 -22.48
N THR A 89 6.50 -3.58 -23.07
CA THR A 89 7.13 -2.26 -22.98
C THR A 89 6.62 -1.42 -21.80
N GLN A 90 5.60 -1.92 -21.10
CA GLN A 90 4.99 -1.23 -19.96
C GLN A 90 4.34 -2.22 -18.98
N ARG A 91 4.10 -1.74 -17.77
CA ARG A 91 3.38 -2.44 -16.72
C ARG A 91 2.15 -1.63 -16.37
N THR A 92 1.04 -2.30 -16.13
CA THR A 92 -0.17 -1.65 -15.61
C THR A 92 -0.44 -2.14 -14.20
N VAL A 93 -0.61 -1.20 -13.28
CA VAL A 93 -0.92 -1.48 -11.87
C VAL A 93 -2.36 -1.05 -11.59
N ASN A 94 -3.12 -1.97 -11.02
CA ASN A 94 -4.44 -1.72 -10.46
C ASN A 94 -4.48 -2.28 -9.05
N GLY A 95 -5.19 -1.63 -8.14
CA GLY A 95 -5.39 -2.21 -6.82
C GLY A 95 -6.10 -1.31 -5.83
N THR A 96 -6.47 -1.91 -4.73
CA THR A 96 -7.09 -1.24 -3.59
C THR A 96 -6.47 -1.75 -2.31
N SER A 97 -6.35 -0.90 -1.31
CA SER A 97 -6.03 -1.29 0.06
C SER A 97 -7.00 -0.58 1.01
N ARG A 98 -7.28 -1.20 2.15
CA ARG A 98 -7.98 -0.56 3.26
C ARG A 98 -7.64 -1.24 4.56
N GLY A 99 -7.66 -0.50 5.66
CA GLY A 99 -7.52 -1.11 6.97
C GLY A 99 -7.66 -0.15 8.12
N SER A 100 -7.62 -0.72 9.32
CA SER A 100 -7.63 -0.04 10.59
C SER A 100 -6.48 -0.50 11.47
N GLU A 101 -5.94 0.43 12.24
CA GLU A 101 -5.03 0.18 13.34
C GLU A 101 -5.59 0.87 14.58
N ASN A 102 -5.81 0.10 15.64
CA ASN A 102 -6.26 0.59 16.94
C ASN A 102 -5.11 0.43 17.93
N SER A 103 -4.57 1.54 18.41
CA SER A 103 -3.40 1.56 19.27
C SER A 103 -3.72 2.19 20.62
N SER A 104 -3.14 1.65 21.68
CA SER A 104 -3.24 2.19 23.04
C SER A 104 -1.93 2.01 23.78
N GLY A 105 -1.70 2.86 24.78
CA GLY A 105 -0.51 2.78 25.60
C GLY A 105 -0.30 4.04 26.42
N THR A 106 0.95 4.28 26.81
CA THR A 106 1.37 5.47 27.54
C THR A 106 2.24 6.37 26.66
N ASN A 107 1.97 7.67 26.65
CA ASN A 107 2.76 8.65 25.91
C ASN A 107 4.07 8.99 26.67
N ARG A 108 4.87 9.92 26.13
CA ARG A 108 6.15 10.30 26.77
C ARG A 108 5.98 11.04 28.10
N ASP A 109 4.79 11.59 28.35
CA ASP A 109 4.45 12.34 29.56
C ASP A 109 3.79 11.46 30.62
N GLY A 110 3.77 10.12 30.43
CA GLY A 110 3.18 9.18 31.37
C GLY A 110 1.65 9.07 31.28
N GLN A 111 1.01 9.71 30.30
CA GLN A 111 -0.45 9.71 30.15
C GLN A 111 -0.90 8.57 29.23
N ALA A 112 -2.01 7.91 29.60
CA ALA A 112 -2.64 6.93 28.73
C ALA A 112 -3.17 7.60 27.45
N PHE A 113 -3.04 6.92 26.32
CA PHE A 113 -3.60 7.35 25.05
C PHE A 113 -4.28 6.21 24.30
N THR A 114 -5.20 6.57 23.41
CA THR A 114 -5.74 5.71 22.36
C THR A 114 -5.63 6.41 21.01
N ALA A 115 -5.44 5.64 19.95
CA ALA A 115 -5.41 6.13 18.59
C ALA A 115 -6.08 5.12 17.65
N VAL A 116 -6.93 5.61 16.76
CA VAL A 116 -7.50 4.84 15.66
C VAL A 116 -7.01 5.45 14.36
N ARG A 117 -6.33 4.65 13.55
CA ARG A 117 -5.89 5.01 12.21
C ARG A 117 -6.69 4.21 11.19
N LEU A 118 -7.27 4.90 10.22
CA LEU A 118 -7.92 4.31 9.06
C LEU A 118 -7.12 4.67 7.81
N SER A 119 -6.84 3.68 6.98
CA SER A 119 -6.17 3.88 5.69
C SER A 119 -7.01 3.30 4.56
N ALA A 120 -6.94 3.94 3.40
CA ALA A 120 -7.48 3.40 2.16
C ALA A 120 -6.71 3.94 0.97
N ASP A 121 -6.25 3.07 0.08
CA ASP A 121 -5.60 3.46 -1.17
C ASP A 121 -6.32 2.84 -2.37
N THR A 122 -6.25 3.52 -3.50
CA THR A 122 -6.74 3.01 -4.79
C THR A 122 -5.80 3.42 -5.90
N THR A 123 -5.33 2.45 -6.67
CA THR A 123 -4.55 2.66 -7.88
C THR A 123 -5.39 2.20 -9.06
N THR A 124 -5.60 3.08 -10.03
CA THR A 124 -6.40 2.82 -11.22
C THR A 124 -5.57 3.09 -12.46
N ASN A 125 -5.40 2.07 -13.29
CA ASN A 125 -4.74 2.12 -14.59
C ASN A 125 -3.40 2.86 -14.56
N LEU A 126 -2.59 2.63 -13.53
CA LEU A 126 -1.26 3.23 -13.44
C LEU A 126 -0.33 2.53 -14.42
N VAL A 127 -0.03 3.20 -15.54
CA VAL A 127 0.83 2.68 -16.60
C VAL A 127 2.25 3.18 -16.40
N VAL A 128 3.17 2.27 -16.12
CA VAL A 128 4.60 2.56 -15.91
C VAL A 128 5.39 1.90 -17.04
N PRO A 129 6.15 2.66 -17.86
CA PRO A 129 6.98 2.04 -18.89
C PRO A 129 8.05 1.15 -18.25
N VAL A 130 8.42 0.08 -18.95
CA VAL A 130 9.63 -0.68 -18.59
C VAL A 130 10.82 0.23 -18.85
N SER A 131 11.67 0.41 -17.84
CA SER A 131 12.81 1.32 -17.96
C SER A 131 13.75 0.83 -19.06
N SER A 132 14.09 1.71 -19.99
CA SER A 132 15.11 1.47 -21.02
C SER A 132 16.53 1.72 -20.50
N THR A 133 16.67 2.34 -19.33
CA THR A 133 17.96 2.63 -18.68
C THR A 133 17.93 2.23 -17.21
N THR A 134 19.11 2.02 -16.62
CA THR A 134 19.27 1.79 -15.18
C THR A 134 19.45 3.08 -14.38
N THR A 135 19.59 4.22 -15.05
CA THR A 135 20.03 5.50 -14.47
C THR A 135 18.89 6.42 -14.05
N ALA A 136 17.68 6.23 -14.58
CA ALA A 136 16.52 7.02 -14.22
C ALA A 136 15.28 6.14 -14.01
N PRO A 137 14.52 6.31 -12.91
CA PRO A 137 13.25 5.61 -12.76
C PRO A 137 12.24 6.06 -13.83
N PRO A 138 11.40 5.14 -14.35
CA PRO A 138 10.42 5.46 -15.37
C PRO A 138 9.34 6.42 -14.84
N ILE A 139 8.92 7.36 -15.69
CA ILE A 139 7.77 8.24 -15.43
C ILE A 139 6.48 7.52 -15.83
N PRO A 140 5.46 7.43 -14.95
CA PRO A 140 4.18 6.87 -15.33
C PRO A 140 3.53 7.64 -16.48
N LYS A 141 3.13 6.91 -17.53
CA LYS A 141 2.47 7.46 -18.73
C LYS A 141 1.04 7.92 -18.46
N SER A 142 0.37 7.26 -17.52
CA SER A 142 -1.01 7.58 -17.18
C SER A 142 -1.41 6.91 -15.87
N GLY A 143 -2.57 7.32 -15.35
CA GLY A 143 -3.27 6.63 -14.28
C GLY A 143 -3.53 7.51 -13.08
N LYS A 144 -4.09 6.90 -12.04
CA LYS A 144 -4.53 7.60 -10.84
C LYS A 144 -4.16 6.82 -9.60
N VAL A 145 -3.64 7.51 -8.60
CA VAL A 145 -3.39 6.98 -7.26
C VAL A 145 -4.12 7.86 -6.25
N ILE A 146 -5.01 7.26 -5.47
CA ILE A 146 -5.70 7.91 -4.37
C ILE A 146 -5.14 7.31 -3.08
N ARG A 147 -4.78 8.15 -2.12
CA ARG A 147 -4.38 7.76 -0.77
C ARG A 147 -5.24 8.48 0.24
N TYR A 148 -5.69 7.77 1.27
CA TYR A 148 -6.49 8.32 2.35
C TYR A 148 -5.97 7.83 3.69
N MET A 149 -5.89 8.77 4.62
CA MET A 149 -5.53 8.50 6.00
C MET A 149 -6.41 9.35 6.92
N LYS A 150 -7.00 8.71 7.93
CA LYS A 150 -7.66 9.38 9.04
C LYS A 150 -7.11 8.86 10.35
N VAL A 151 -6.78 9.77 11.25
CA VAL A 151 -6.29 9.44 12.59
C VAL A 151 -7.16 10.17 13.61
N THR A 152 -7.71 9.42 14.54
CA THR A 152 -8.36 9.95 15.73
C THR A 152 -7.54 9.54 16.94
N SER A 153 -7.07 10.49 17.73
CA SER A 153 -6.28 10.23 18.95
C SER A 153 -6.91 10.88 20.16
N THR A 154 -6.80 10.21 21.30
CA THR A 154 -7.26 10.71 22.60
C THR A 154 -6.16 10.48 23.62
N VAL A 155 -5.84 11.49 24.42
CA VAL A 155 -4.96 11.39 25.58
C VAL A 155 -5.82 11.58 26.82
N ALA A 156 -5.53 10.84 27.89
CA ALA A 156 -6.28 10.91 29.14
C ALA A 156 -6.42 12.37 29.63
N GLY A 157 -7.65 12.76 29.99
CA GLY A 157 -7.96 14.13 30.42
C GLY A 157 -8.07 15.16 29.29
N SER A 158 -7.98 14.74 28.02
CA SER A 158 -8.11 15.62 26.85
C SER A 158 -9.25 15.19 25.93
N THR A 159 -9.77 16.14 25.15
CA THR A 159 -10.71 15.84 24.07
C THR A 159 -10.02 15.12 22.92
N ALA A 160 -10.73 14.19 22.28
CA ALA A 160 -10.23 13.50 21.09
C ALA A 160 -9.93 14.49 19.96
N THR A 161 -8.80 14.31 19.29
CA THR A 161 -8.43 15.08 18.09
C THR A 161 -8.52 14.18 16.86
N THR A 162 -9.04 14.70 15.77
CA THR A 162 -9.10 13.98 14.49
C THR A 162 -8.39 14.77 13.41
N LYS A 163 -7.56 14.09 12.63
CA LYS A 163 -6.91 14.61 11.42
C LYS A 163 -7.17 13.65 10.28
N GLU A 164 -7.51 14.19 9.12
CA GLU A 164 -7.67 13.40 7.91
C GLU A 164 -7.03 14.08 6.71
N ARG A 165 -6.50 13.26 5.81
CA ARG A 165 -5.84 13.68 4.59
C ARG A 165 -6.16 12.70 3.47
N ARG A 166 -6.59 13.24 2.33
CA ARG A 166 -6.81 12.54 1.08
C ARG A 166 -5.95 13.16 0.00
N GLU A 167 -5.17 12.35 -0.69
CA GLU A 167 -4.38 12.77 -1.85
C GLU A 167 -4.89 12.06 -3.10
N VAL A 168 -5.11 12.79 -4.17
CA VAL A 168 -5.39 12.26 -5.51
C VAL A 168 -4.24 12.68 -6.40
N ILE A 169 -3.49 11.71 -6.91
CA ILE A 169 -2.37 11.92 -7.81
C ILE A 169 -2.79 11.43 -9.19
N GLU A 170 -2.72 12.31 -10.18
CA GLU A 170 -3.00 12.00 -11.58
C GLU A 170 -1.73 12.09 -12.40
N TYR A 171 -1.48 11.04 -13.16
CA TYR A 171 -0.35 10.91 -14.06
C TYR A 171 -0.82 11.05 -15.50
N ASP A 172 -0.06 11.79 -16.30
CA ASP A 172 -0.35 12.08 -17.71
C ASP A 172 0.88 11.90 -18.62
N GLY A 173 1.96 11.30 -18.10
CA GLY A 173 3.20 11.07 -18.82
C GLY A 173 4.18 12.23 -18.77
N SER A 174 3.83 13.36 -18.14
CA SER A 174 4.76 14.46 -17.92
C SER A 174 5.70 14.20 -16.73
N ALA A 175 6.76 14.99 -16.61
CA ALA A 175 7.67 14.95 -15.46
C ALA A 175 7.05 15.51 -14.16
N THR A 176 5.77 15.87 -14.17
CA THR A 176 5.07 16.47 -13.02
C THR A 176 3.66 15.92 -12.91
N ALA A 177 3.33 15.25 -11.81
CA ALA A 177 1.97 14.82 -11.54
C ALA A 177 1.11 15.97 -10.99
N LYS A 178 -0.18 15.96 -11.32
CA LYS A 178 -1.19 16.79 -10.67
C LYS A 178 -1.57 16.13 -9.35
N VAL A 179 -1.65 16.90 -8.27
CA VAL A 179 -2.01 16.40 -6.95
C VAL A 179 -3.12 17.24 -6.36
N THR A 180 -4.24 16.62 -6.00
CA THR A 180 -5.29 17.26 -5.20
C THR A 180 -5.18 16.75 -3.78
N ILE A 181 -5.00 17.65 -2.81
CA ILE A 181 -4.89 17.33 -1.39
C ILE A 181 -6.10 17.90 -0.67
N THR A 182 -6.92 17.03 -0.09
CA THR A 182 -7.99 17.42 0.84
C THR A 182 -7.55 17.09 2.25
N GLU A 183 -7.42 18.10 3.11
CA GLU A 183 -7.02 17.95 4.51
C GLU A 183 -8.04 18.62 5.42
N ASN A 184 -8.65 17.85 6.31
CA ASN A 184 -9.70 18.29 7.25
C ASN A 184 -10.80 19.12 6.54
N GLY A 185 -11.31 18.62 5.41
CA GLY A 185 -12.34 19.29 4.59
C GLY A 185 -11.83 20.40 3.66
N THR A 186 -10.60 20.86 3.77
CA THR A 186 -10.03 21.90 2.90
C THR A 186 -9.27 21.28 1.74
N THR A 187 -9.56 21.68 0.50
CA THR A 187 -8.91 21.14 -0.70
C THR A 187 -7.94 22.13 -1.35
N LYS A 188 -6.76 21.64 -1.74
CA LYS A 188 -5.73 22.39 -2.47
C LYS A 188 -5.30 21.63 -3.71
N SER A 189 -4.98 22.38 -4.76
CA SER A 189 -4.35 21.86 -5.98
C SER A 189 -2.85 22.09 -5.90
N CYS A 190 -2.08 21.05 -6.16
CA CYS A 190 -0.64 20.99 -5.99
C CYS A 190 -0.02 20.28 -7.20
N THR A 191 1.29 20.40 -7.36
CA THR A 191 2.07 19.65 -8.35
C THR A 191 3.15 18.83 -7.65
N MET A 192 3.61 17.76 -8.29
CA MET A 192 4.67 16.91 -7.74
C MET A 192 5.63 16.50 -8.84
N SER A 193 6.89 16.94 -8.76
CA SER A 193 7.95 16.50 -9.68
C SER A 193 8.16 14.99 -9.56
N LEU A 194 8.28 14.29 -10.69
CA LEU A 194 8.47 12.85 -10.75
C LEU A 194 9.96 12.51 -10.92
N PRO A 195 10.42 11.33 -10.44
CA PRO A 195 9.63 10.24 -9.85
C PRO A 195 9.40 10.32 -8.33
N GLY A 196 9.98 11.29 -7.61
CA GLY A 196 10.01 11.28 -6.13
C GLY A 196 9.92 12.63 -5.43
N GLY A 197 9.47 13.67 -6.12
CA GLY A 197 9.25 14.99 -5.53
C GLY A 197 8.16 14.97 -4.45
N ARG A 198 8.12 16.04 -3.65
CA ARG A 198 7.03 16.27 -2.69
C ARG A 198 5.96 17.14 -3.33
N PRO A 199 4.68 17.04 -2.92
CA PRO A 199 3.64 17.97 -3.36
C PRO A 199 4.01 19.41 -3.01
N ASN A 200 3.96 20.30 -4.01
CA ASN A 200 4.08 21.75 -3.87
C ASN A 200 2.73 22.39 -4.20
N CYS A 201 2.17 23.18 -3.28
CA CYS A 201 0.81 23.72 -3.36
C CYS A 201 0.77 25.25 -3.54
N GLY A 202 1.88 25.86 -3.94
CA GLY A 202 2.07 27.32 -3.93
C GLY A 202 2.83 27.78 -2.70
#